data_AF-A0A844IBT7-F1
#
_entry.id   AF-A0A844IBT7-F1
#
_cell.length_a   1.000
_cell.length_b   1.000
_cell.length_c   1.000
_cell.angle_alpha   90.00
_cell.angle_beta   90.00
_cell.angle_gamma   90.00
#
_symmetry.space_group_name_H-M   'P 1'
#
loop_
_entity.id
_entity.type
_entity.pdbx_description
1 polymer ?
#
loop_
_entity_poly.entity_id
_entity_poly.type
_entity_poly.pdbx_seq_one_letter_code
_entity_poly.pdbx_strand_id
1 'polypeptide(L)'
;VKSLLEQVIRHLLLLQYWTEESERNYYHWQSEILGFRYQLEDRLTTNLRNYLANEMGYIYNRALKYVQIKTKFKVDFPAECPYTLEQLLDINYLG
;
A
#
# COMPACT_ATOMS: atom_id res chain seq x y z
N VAL A 1 -13.38 0.81 -1.67
CA VAL A 1 -12.33 0.91 -2.71
C VAL A 1 -11.15 1.76 -2.26
N LYS A 2 -11.34 3.02 -1.84
CA LYS A 2 -10.26 3.84 -1.22
C LYS A 2 -9.51 3.10 -0.10
N SER A 3 -10.26 2.38 0.73
CA SER A 3 -9.73 1.51 1.78
C SER A 3 -8.83 0.39 1.26
N LEU A 4 -9.06 -0.15 0.06
CA LEU A 4 -8.23 -1.22 -0.52
C LEU A 4 -6.87 -0.67 -0.96
N LEU A 5 -6.86 0.48 -1.65
CA LEU A 5 -5.62 1.14 -2.04
C LEU A 5 -4.78 1.53 -0.82
N GLU A 6 -5.44 2.00 0.25
CA GLU A 6 -4.79 2.26 1.54
C GLU A 6 -4.13 0.99 2.11
N GLN A 7 -4.79 -0.18 2.02
CA GLN A 7 -4.20 -1.44 2.47
C GLN A 7 -3.02 -1.88 1.60
N VAL A 8 -3.09 -1.72 0.27
CA VAL A 8 -1.95 -2.02 -0.60
C VAL A 8 -0.73 -1.18 -0.19
N ILE A 9 -0.90 0.13 -0.02
CA ILE A 9 0.19 1.04 0.39
C ILE A 9 0.75 0.64 1.76
N ARG A 10 -0.10 0.34 2.75
CA ARG A 10 0.35 -0.10 4.09
C ARG A 10 1.24 -1.32 4.00
N HIS A 11 0.83 -2.35 3.27
CA HIS A 11 1.58 -3.60 3.19
C HIS A 11 2.86 -3.44 2.36
N LEU A 12 2.87 -2.63 1.30
CA LEU A 12 4.10 -2.30 0.58
C LEU A 12 5.11 -1.58 1.48
N LEU A 13 4.67 -0.60 2.28
CA LEU A 13 5.53 0.08 3.25
C LEU A 13 6.09 -0.88 4.29
N LEU A 14 5.27 -1.77 4.84
CA LEU A 14 5.74 -2.78 5.80
C LEU A 14 6.73 -3.75 5.16
N LEU A 15 6.44 -4.22 3.95
CA LEU A 15 7.26 -5.17 3.21
C LEU A 15 8.66 -4.61 2.89
N GLN A 16 8.71 -3.36 2.42
CA GLN A 16 9.94 -2.74 1.91
C GLN A 16 10.81 -2.11 3.00
N TYR A 17 10.20 -1.57 4.06
CA TYR A 17 10.93 -0.76 5.05
C TYR A 17 11.03 -1.42 6.42
N TRP A 18 10.14 -2.35 6.79
CA TRP A 18 10.19 -3.00 8.11
C TRP A 18 10.98 -4.31 8.09
N THR A 19 12.30 -4.19 7.95
CA THR A 19 13.24 -5.31 7.81
C THR A 19 13.24 -6.27 9.00
N GLU A 20 12.95 -5.80 10.22
CA GLU A 20 12.91 -6.64 11.43
C GLU A 20 11.82 -7.74 11.39
N GLU A 21 10.69 -7.47 10.74
CA GLU A 21 9.55 -8.40 10.68
C GLU A 21 9.23 -8.89 9.27
N SER A 22 9.88 -8.32 8.25
CA SER A 22 9.65 -8.71 6.86
C SER A 22 10.03 -10.17 6.64
N GLU A 23 11.12 -10.69 7.21
CA GLU A 23 11.54 -12.10 7.02
C GLU A 23 10.48 -13.13 7.39
N ARG A 24 9.67 -12.85 8.43
CA ARG A 24 8.63 -13.79 8.92
C ARG A 24 7.29 -13.57 8.26
N ASN A 25 6.98 -12.33 7.89
CA ASN A 25 5.66 -11.95 7.41
C ASN A 25 5.62 -11.72 5.89
N TYR A 26 6.75 -11.83 5.20
CA TYR A 26 6.91 -11.54 3.76
C TYR A 26 5.79 -12.14 2.92
N TYR A 27 5.66 -13.47 2.92
CA TYR A 27 4.67 -14.18 2.13
C TYR A 27 3.22 -13.91 2.56
N HIS A 28 3.01 -13.64 3.85
CA HIS A 28 1.69 -13.28 4.35
C HIS A 28 1.25 -11.92 3.79
N TRP A 29 2.10 -10.89 3.92
CA TRP A 29 1.80 -9.55 3.41
C TRP A 29 1.72 -9.53 1.87
N GLN A 30 2.54 -10.30 1.17
CA GLN A 30 2.40 -10.47 -0.28
C GLN A 30 1.03 -11.02 -0.68
N SER A 31 0.55 -12.05 0.02
CA SER A 31 -0.77 -12.64 -0.24
C SER A 31 -1.90 -11.64 0.04
N GLU A 32 -1.79 -10.85 1.11
CA GLU A 32 -2.73 -9.76 1.40
C GLU A 32 -2.73 -8.68 0.31
N ILE A 33 -1.56 -8.23 -0.15
CA ILE A 33 -1.43 -7.26 -1.25
C ILE A 33 -2.15 -7.78 -2.50
N LEU A 34 -1.90 -9.04 -2.88
CA LEU A 34 -2.53 -9.65 -4.03
C LEU A 34 -4.06 -9.68 -3.88
N GLY A 35 -4.57 -10.08 -2.72
CA GLY A 35 -6.00 -10.11 -2.43
C GLY A 35 -6.66 -8.72 -2.48
N PHE A 36 -5.96 -7.65 -2.06
CA PHE A 36 -6.47 -6.30 -2.19
C PHE A 36 -6.46 -5.79 -3.63
N ARG A 37 -5.45 -6.17 -4.42
CA ARG A 37 -5.35 -5.81 -5.84
C ARG A 37 -6.42 -6.48 -6.69
N TYR A 38 -6.72 -7.76 -6.48
CA TYR A 38 -7.84 -8.40 -7.18
C TYR A 38 -9.17 -7.71 -6.86
N GLN A 39 -9.42 -7.36 -5.60
CA GLN A 39 -10.62 -6.61 -5.22
C GLN A 39 -10.67 -5.20 -5.81
N LEU A 40 -9.51 -4.57 -6.07
CA LEU A 40 -9.42 -3.31 -6.79
C LEU A 40 -9.75 -3.52 -8.27
N GLU A 41 -9.09 -4.47 -8.92
CA GLU A 41 -9.26 -4.82 -10.33
C GLU A 41 -10.74 -5.10 -10.68
N ASP A 42 -11.41 -5.94 -9.88
CA ASP A 42 -12.83 -6.29 -10.05
C ASP A 42 -13.78 -5.07 -10.03
N ARG A 43 -13.34 -3.97 -9.40
CA ARG A 43 -14.16 -2.78 -9.18
C ARG A 43 -13.67 -1.58 -9.98
N LEU A 44 -12.51 -1.69 -10.64
CA LEU A 44 -11.80 -0.54 -11.19
C LEU A 44 -12.47 -0.05 -12.47
N THR A 45 -13.15 1.08 -12.36
CA THR A 45 -13.65 1.85 -13.51
C THR A 45 -12.75 3.05 -13.79
N THR A 46 -12.82 3.65 -14.98
CA THR A 46 -12.06 4.87 -15.32
C THR A 46 -12.29 6.00 -14.32
N ASN A 47 -13.54 6.24 -13.93
CA ASN A 47 -13.88 7.28 -12.95
C ASN A 47 -13.27 6.99 -11.57
N LEU A 48 -13.31 5.73 -11.16
CA LEU A 48 -12.72 5.32 -9.89
C LEU A 48 -11.19 5.42 -9.92
N ARG A 49 -10.55 5.08 -11.04
CA ARG A 49 -9.11 5.28 -11.22
C ARG A 49 -8.73 6.76 -11.06
N ASN A 50 -9.45 7.67 -11.72
CA ASN A 50 -9.21 9.11 -11.63
C ASN A 50 -9.43 9.62 -10.19
N TYR A 51 -10.47 9.15 -9.52
CA TYR A 51 -10.71 9.47 -8.11
C TYR A 51 -9.56 8.99 -7.20
N LEU A 52 -9.07 7.76 -7.39
CA LEU A 52 -7.95 7.23 -6.62
C LEU A 52 -6.65 8.00 -6.87
N ALA A 53 -6.38 8.41 -8.10
CA ALA A 53 -5.24 9.26 -8.44
C ALA A 53 -5.28 10.60 -7.69
N ASN A 54 -6.43 11.28 -7.70
CA ASN A 54 -6.61 12.57 -7.04
C ASN A 54 -6.48 12.46 -5.50
N GLU A 55 -6.94 11.35 -4.93
CA GLU A 55 -6.93 11.11 -3.49
C GLU A 55 -5.62 10.48 -2.98
N MET A 56 -4.68 10.15 -3.87
CA MET A 56 -3.52 9.32 -3.56
C MET A 56 -2.68 9.88 -2.40
N GLY A 57 -2.43 11.19 -2.38
CA GLY A 57 -1.69 11.84 -1.30
C GLY A 57 -2.37 11.69 0.06
N TYR A 58 -3.69 11.85 0.11
CA TYR A 58 -4.46 11.65 1.36
C TYR A 58 -4.44 10.18 1.80
N ILE A 59 -4.59 9.25 0.85
CA ILE A 59 -4.57 7.80 1.13
C ILE A 59 -3.19 7.41 1.68
N TYR A 60 -2.12 7.90 1.06
CA TYR A 60 -0.76 7.67 1.50
C TYR A 60 -0.53 8.18 2.92
N ASN A 61 -0.93 9.41 3.24
CA ASN A 61 -0.75 9.98 4.59
C ASN A 61 -1.43 9.13 5.68
N ARG A 62 -2.61 8.57 5.38
CA ARG A 62 -3.29 7.65 6.30
C ARG A 62 -2.53 6.33 6.46
N ALA A 63 -2.05 5.76 5.37
CA ALA A 63 -1.26 4.53 5.39
C ALA A 63 0.05 4.72 6.15
N LEU A 64 0.76 5.82 5.89
CA LEU A 64 1.99 6.21 6.57
C LEU A 64 1.77 6.32 8.08
N LYS A 65 0.73 7.05 8.51
CA LYS A 65 0.43 7.18 9.94
C LYS A 65 0.15 5.84 10.62
N TYR A 66 -0.54 4.95 9.92
CA TYR A 66 -0.83 3.60 10.43
C TYR A 66 0.46 2.79 10.62
N VAL A 67 1.33 2.73 9.61
CA VAL A 67 2.56 1.92 9.70
C VAL A 67 3.54 2.50 10.71
N GLN A 68 3.64 3.84 10.83
CA GLN A 68 4.43 4.49 11.88
C GLN A 68 4.00 4.08 13.29
N ILE A 69 2.68 4.03 13.56
CA ILE A 69 2.17 3.56 14.85
C ILE A 69 2.46 2.07 15.03
N LYS A 70 2.23 1.25 13.99
CA LYS A 70 2.45 -0.21 14.03
C LYS A 70 3.90 -0.57 14.34
N THR A 71 4.86 0.16 13.78
CA THR A 71 6.30 -0.03 14.01
C THR A 71 6.83 0.73 15.24
N LYS A 72 5.93 1.36 16.02
CA LYS A 72 6.30 2.18 17.19
C LYS A 72 7.31 3.28 16.84
N PHE A 73 7.19 3.85 15.65
CA PHE A 73 8.06 4.90 15.11
C PHE A 73 9.55 4.51 15.02
N LYS A 74 9.86 3.20 14.95
CA LYS A 74 11.24 2.70 14.85
C LYS A 74 11.75 2.56 13.42
N VAL A 75 10.85 2.58 12.44
CA VAL A 75 11.17 2.43 11.02
C VAL A 75 11.09 3.80 10.36
N ASP A 76 12.11 4.12 9.57
CA ASP A 76 12.12 5.33 8.74
C ASP A 76 11.37 5.05 7.44
N PHE A 77 10.25 5.75 7.26
CA PHE A 77 9.39 5.64 6.09
C PHE A 77 9.50 6.92 5.28
N PRO A 78 9.35 6.87 3.94
CA PRO A 78 9.41 8.06 3.12
C PRO A 78 8.32 9.07 3.56
N ALA A 79 8.63 10.36 3.50
CA ALA A 79 7.68 11.42 3.86
C ALA A 79 6.65 11.68 2.75
N GLU A 80 7.04 11.40 1.50
CA GLU A 80 6.20 11.51 0.31
C GLU A 80 5.92 10.12 -0.27
N CYS A 81 4.81 9.98 -0.99
CA CYS A 81 4.42 8.69 -1.59
C CYS A 81 5.46 8.26 -2.64
N PRO A 82 6.18 7.13 -2.45
CA PRO A 82 7.19 6.68 -3.40
C PRO A 82 6.59 5.92 -4.60
N TYR A 83 5.27 5.70 -4.60
CA TYR A 83 4.57 4.87 -5.57
C TYR A 83 3.72 5.69 -6.52
N THR A 84 3.68 5.27 -7.79
CA THR A 84 2.66 5.70 -8.75
C THR A 84 1.38 4.87 -8.58
N LEU A 85 0.26 5.38 -9.11
CA LEU A 85 -1.00 4.61 -9.08
C LEU A 85 -0.87 3.30 -9.88
N GLU A 86 -0.12 3.32 -10.98
CA GLU A 86 0.17 2.15 -11.80
C GLU A 86 0.88 1.06 -11.00
N GLN A 87 1.92 1.42 -10.23
CA GLN A 87 2.63 0.48 -9.35
C GLN A 87 1.73 -0.09 -8.24
N LEU A 88 0.85 0.74 -7.68
CA LEU A 88 -0.08 0.29 -6.64
C LEU A 88 -1.11 -0.71 -7.19
N LEU A 89 -1.50 -0.57 -8.46
CA LEU A 89 -2.47 -1.45 -9.11
C LEU A 89 -1.85 -2.69 -9.78
N ASP A 90 -0.56 -2.66 -10.12
CA ASP A 90 0.14 -3.77 -10.75
C ASP A 90 0.24 -4.99 -9.81
N ILE A 91 -0.40 -6.10 -10.17
CA ILE A 91 -0.43 -7.35 -9.41
C ILE A 91 0.97 -7.89 -9.05
N ASN A 92 1.99 -7.61 -9.87
CA ASN A 92 3.34 -8.13 -9.70
C ASN A 92 4.29 -7.17 -8.96
N TYR A 93 3.89 -5.92 -8.72
CA TYR A 93 4.76 -4.93 -8.12
C TYR A 93 4.87 -5.11 -6.59
N LEU A 94 6.07 -5.16 -6.03
CA LEU A 94 6.26 -5.35 -4.58
C LEU A 94 7.24 -4.36 -3.94
N GLY A 95 7.88 -3.51 -4.74
CA GLY A 95 8.97 -2.63 -4.30
C GLY A 95 10.06 -2.56 -5.32
#